data_AF-A0A1H5NAS6-F1
#
_entry.id   AF-A0A1H5NAS6-F1
#
_cell.length_a   1.000
_cell.length_b   1.000
_cell.length_c   1.000
_cell.angle_alpha   90.00
_cell.angle_beta   90.00
_cell.angle_gamma   90.00
#
_symmetry.space_group_name_H-M   'P 1'
#
loop_
_entity.id
_entity.type
_entity.pdbx_description
1 polymer ?
#
loop_
_entity_poly.entity_id
_entity_poly.type
_entity_poly.pdbx_seq_one_letter_code
_entity_poly.pdbx_strand_id
1 'polypeptide(L)'
;MPANDELARRRSEKLVERLESLMQSALKPEYEGYYGQLILGTDDLAAMGELKDVRHAAREAGRRLGWKTTTRLVGGRLFVLDEREVPEEIEQLAGDAAAAAIDRTREESRRPRLT
;
A
#
# COMPACT_ATOMS: atom_id res chain seq x y z
N MET A 1 -29.06 -6.44 22.33
CA MET A 1 -29.23 -5.61 21.11
C MET A 1 -28.35 -6.18 19.99
N PRO A 2 -28.78 -7.22 19.27
CA PRO A 2 -27.93 -7.92 18.29
C PRO A 2 -27.79 -7.20 16.93
N ALA A 3 -28.73 -6.33 16.57
CA ALA A 3 -28.75 -5.68 15.26
C ALA A 3 -27.64 -4.62 15.06
N ASN A 4 -27.28 -3.88 16.11
CA ASN A 4 -26.22 -2.88 16.04
C ASN A 4 -24.82 -3.52 15.90
N ASP A 5 -24.62 -4.66 16.55
CA ASP A 5 -23.36 -5.41 16.49
C ASP A 5 -23.14 -6.01 15.09
N GLU A 6 -24.21 -6.52 14.47
CA GLU A 6 -24.17 -7.03 13.10
C GLU A 6 -23.85 -5.93 12.07
N LEU A 7 -24.46 -4.74 12.21
CA LEU A 7 -24.16 -3.60 11.33
C LEU A 7 -22.73 -3.08 11.51
N ALA A 8 -22.21 -3.06 12.75
CA ALA A 8 -20.82 -2.72 13.01
C ALA A 8 -19.87 -3.73 12.35
N ARG A 9 -20.15 -5.03 12.50
CA ARG A 9 -19.38 -6.10 11.88
C ARG A 9 -19.35 -6.00 10.36
N ARG A 10 -20.51 -5.80 9.73
CA ARG A 10 -20.61 -5.63 8.27
C ARG A 10 -19.84 -4.42 7.75
N ARG A 11 -19.83 -3.31 8.49
CA ARG A 11 -19.03 -2.12 8.13
C ARG A 11 -17.54 -2.40 8.20
N SER A 12 -17.10 -3.09 9.25
CA SER A 12 -15.69 -3.51 9.40
C SER A 12 -15.27 -4.42 8.25
N GLU A 13 -16.08 -5.43 7.91
CA GLU A 13 -15.77 -6.37 6.84
C GLU A 13 -15.64 -5.66 5.48
N LYS A 14 -16.58 -4.77 5.14
CA LYS A 14 -16.51 -3.97 3.92
C LYS A 14 -15.27 -3.08 3.85
N LEU A 15 -14.83 -2.54 4.98
CA LEU A 15 -13.61 -1.74 5.03
C LEU A 15 -12.37 -2.61 4.77
N VAL A 16 -12.35 -3.82 5.33
CA VAL A 16 -11.28 -4.81 5.07
C VAL A 16 -11.25 -5.17 3.59
N GLU A 17 -12.38 -5.55 3.00
CA GLU A 17 -12.48 -5.91 1.57
C GLU A 17 -12.02 -4.77 0.66
N ARG A 18 -12.44 -3.53 0.97
CA ARG A 18 -12.02 -2.34 0.21
C ARG A 18 -10.51 -2.14 0.28
N LEU A 19 -9.92 -2.24 1.48
CA LEU A 19 -8.47 -2.07 1.65
C LEU A 19 -7.69 -3.21 1.01
N GLU A 20 -8.16 -4.44 1.12
CA GLU A 20 -7.57 -5.62 0.47
C GLU A 20 -7.49 -5.44 -1.05
N SER A 21 -8.58 -4.98 -1.68
CA SER A 21 -8.61 -4.68 -3.12
C SER A 21 -7.61 -3.58 -3.49
N LEU A 22 -7.54 -2.49 -2.72
CA LEU A 22 -6.59 -1.40 -2.96
C LEU A 22 -5.14 -1.88 -2.81
N MET A 23 -4.84 -2.63 -1.74
CA MET A 23 -3.51 -3.18 -1.48
C MET A 23 -3.08 -4.15 -2.58
N GLN A 24 -3.99 -5.01 -3.05
CA GLN A 24 -3.72 -5.94 -4.14
C GLN A 24 -3.47 -5.20 -5.45
N SER A 25 -4.25 -4.15 -5.76
CA SER A 25 -4.06 -3.36 -6.98
C SER A 25 -2.77 -2.54 -7.00
N ALA A 26 -2.21 -2.24 -5.83
CA ALA A 26 -0.93 -1.53 -5.71
C ALA A 26 0.29 -2.43 -5.95
N LEU A 27 0.10 -3.76 -6.00
CA LEU A 27 1.18 -4.70 -6.27
C LEU A 27 1.66 -4.60 -7.70
N LYS A 28 2.97 -4.64 -7.85
CA LYS A 28 3.66 -4.76 -9.12
C LYS A 28 3.82 -6.24 -9.46
N PRO A 29 3.21 -6.74 -10.55
CA PRO A 29 3.31 -8.16 -10.93
C PRO A 29 4.76 -8.63 -11.09
N GLU A 30 5.65 -7.74 -11.54
CA GLU A 30 7.08 -8.05 -11.70
C GLU A 30 7.81 -8.38 -10.40
N TYR A 31 7.25 -8.05 -9.23
CA TYR A 31 7.83 -8.37 -7.92
C TYR A 31 7.13 -9.54 -7.24
N GLU A 32 6.33 -10.32 -7.97
CA GLU A 32 5.72 -11.56 -7.48
C GLU A 32 4.91 -11.40 -6.17
N GLY A 33 4.35 -10.21 -5.96
CA GLY A 33 3.58 -9.89 -4.76
C GLY A 33 4.38 -9.39 -3.56
N TYR A 34 5.69 -9.15 -3.70
CA TYR A 34 6.53 -8.44 -2.73
C TYR A 34 6.51 -6.91 -2.95
N TYR A 35 7.12 -6.18 -2.02
CA TYR A 35 7.15 -4.71 -2.02
C TYR A 35 5.77 -4.05 -2.03
N GLY A 36 4.78 -4.72 -1.43
CA GLY A 36 3.45 -4.18 -1.26
C GLY A 36 3.44 -2.89 -0.43
N GLN A 37 2.89 -1.82 -1.00
CA GLN A 37 2.67 -0.57 -0.30
C GLN A 37 1.34 0.07 -0.70
N LEU A 38 0.65 0.65 0.27
CA LEU A 38 -0.51 1.50 0.05
C LEU A 38 -0.33 2.79 0.84
N ILE A 39 -0.57 3.93 0.18
CA ILE A 39 -0.52 5.25 0.80
C ILE A 39 -1.92 5.85 0.71
N LEU A 40 -2.53 6.11 1.86
CA LEU A 40 -3.84 6.76 1.95
C LEU A 40 -3.64 8.23 2.33
N GLY A 41 -4.20 9.13 1.52
CA GLY A 41 -4.20 10.56 1.79
C GLY A 41 -5.18 10.95 2.89
N THR A 42 -5.13 12.22 3.32
CA THR A 42 -6.06 12.76 4.32
C THR A 42 -7.52 12.58 3.91
N ASP A 43 -7.83 12.83 2.63
CA ASP A 43 -9.19 12.71 2.10
C ASP A 43 -9.66 11.25 2.06
N ASP A 44 -8.76 10.31 1.72
CA ASP A 44 -9.06 8.88 1.75
C ASP A 44 -9.37 8.43 3.18
N LEU A 45 -8.57 8.87 4.16
CA LEU A 45 -8.78 8.54 5.56
C LEU A 45 -10.11 9.09 6.06
N ALA A 46 -10.43 10.35 5.76
CA ALA A 46 -11.71 10.96 6.12
C ALA A 46 -12.91 10.19 5.55
N ALA A 47 -12.78 9.67 4.32
CA ALA A 47 -13.83 8.88 3.68
C ALA A 47 -13.95 7.44 4.21
N MET A 48 -12.89 6.90 4.83
CA MET A 48 -12.84 5.51 5.31
C MET A 48 -13.21 5.36 6.80
N GLY A 49 -13.23 6.47 7.55
CA GLY A 49 -13.66 6.51 8.94
C GLY A 49 -12.49 6.72 9.90
N GLU A 50 -12.66 6.25 11.13
CA GLU A 50 -11.68 6.48 12.19
C GLU A 50 -10.33 5.81 11.90
N LEU A 51 -9.24 6.54 12.11
CA LEU A 51 -7.88 6.06 11.82
C LEU A 51 -7.57 4.72 12.49
N LYS A 52 -8.10 4.48 13.70
CA LYS A 52 -7.92 3.22 14.42
C LYS A 52 -8.55 2.05 13.66
N ASP A 53 -9.75 2.23 13.12
CA ASP A 53 -10.48 1.21 12.39
C ASP A 53 -9.84 0.96 11.02
N VAL A 54 -9.41 2.02 10.33
CA VAL A 54 -8.63 1.92 9.08
C VAL A 54 -7.33 1.15 9.31
N ARG A 55 -6.60 1.45 10.39
CA ARG A 55 -5.36 0.73 10.75
C ARG A 55 -5.60 -0.73 11.12
N HIS A 56 -6.73 -1.04 11.74
CA HIS A 56 -7.08 -2.42 12.06
C HIS A 56 -7.44 -3.19 10.78
N ALA A 57 -8.30 -2.61 9.94
CA ALA A 57 -8.73 -3.19 8.69
C ALA A 57 -7.57 -3.38 7.70
N ALA A 58 -6.64 -2.43 7.61
CA ALA A 58 -5.44 -2.55 6.78
C ALA A 58 -4.55 -3.73 7.21
N ARG A 59 -4.43 -3.99 8.52
CA ARG A 59 -3.67 -5.14 9.02
C ARG A 59 -4.39 -6.47 8.77
N GLU A 60 -5.71 -6.50 8.89
CA GLU A 60 -6.49 -7.69 8.50
C GLU A 60 -6.39 -7.97 6.99
N ALA A 61 -6.57 -6.95 6.16
CA ALA A 61 -6.41 -7.05 4.71
C ALA A 61 -5.01 -7.56 4.34
N GLY A 62 -3.96 -6.97 4.93
CA GLY A 62 -2.60 -7.43 4.70
C GLY A 62 -2.35 -8.86 5.18
N ARG A 63 -2.92 -9.29 6.31
CA ARG A 63 -2.89 -10.71 6.73
C ARG A 63 -3.50 -11.64 5.68
N ARG A 64 -4.64 -11.27 5.09
CA ARG A 64 -5.30 -12.05 4.02
C ARG A 64 -4.42 -12.18 2.77
N LEU A 65 -3.64 -11.14 2.47
CA LEU A 65 -2.66 -11.13 1.38
C LEU A 65 -1.32 -11.80 1.76
N GLY A 66 -1.17 -12.31 2.98
CA GLY A 66 0.07 -12.90 3.47
C GLY A 66 1.19 -11.88 3.74
N TRP A 67 0.88 -10.59 3.86
CA TRP A 67 1.84 -9.52 4.15
C TRP A 67 2.20 -9.45 5.63
N LYS A 68 3.43 -9.06 5.93
CA LYS A 68 3.84 -8.65 7.28
C LYS A 68 3.58 -7.15 7.41
N THR A 69 2.33 -6.81 7.75
CA THR A 69 1.84 -5.45 7.61
C THR A 69 2.22 -4.52 8.75
N THR A 70 2.88 -3.41 8.42
CA THR A 70 3.11 -2.27 9.34
C THR A 70 2.37 -1.04 8.84
N THR A 71 1.93 -0.18 9.77
CA THR A 71 1.27 1.09 9.42
C THR A 71 2.00 2.27 10.06
N ARG A 72 2.20 3.36 9.31
CA ARG A 72 2.86 4.58 9.79
C ARG A 72 2.07 5.81 9.32
N LEU A 73 1.79 6.76 10.22
CA LEU A 73 1.14 8.02 9.85
C LEU A 73 2.20 9.12 9.77
N VAL A 74 2.37 9.71 8.59
CA VAL A 74 3.36 10.77 8.35
C VAL A 74 2.70 11.89 7.56
N GLY A 75 2.71 13.12 8.09
CA GLY A 75 2.16 14.29 7.41
C GLY A 75 0.68 14.14 6.99
N GLY A 76 -0.14 13.46 7.81
CA GLY A 76 -1.55 13.20 7.50
C GLY A 76 -1.81 12.04 6.55
N ARG A 77 -0.78 11.37 6.04
CA ARG A 77 -0.89 10.20 5.16
C ARG A 77 -0.61 8.91 5.91
N LEU A 78 -1.49 7.92 5.74
CA LEU A 78 -1.27 6.59 6.30
C LEU A 78 -0.54 5.72 5.29
N PHE A 79 0.65 5.29 5.65
CA PHE A 79 1.43 4.29 4.94
C PHE A 79 1.07 2.91 5.50
N VAL A 80 0.77 1.98 4.61
CA VAL A 80 0.58 0.55 4.90
C VAL A 80 1.65 -0.19 4.09
N LEU A 81 2.55 -0.87 4.77
CA LEU A 81 3.77 -1.45 4.18
C LEU A 81 3.82 -2.94 4.47
N ASP A 82 4.23 -3.71 3.48
CA ASP A 82 4.68 -5.09 3.66
C ASP A 82 6.15 -5.11 4.09
N GLU A 83 6.43 -5.62 5.29
CA GLU A 83 7.77 -5.73 5.87
C GLU A 83 8.27 -7.18 5.88
N ARG A 84 7.77 -8.03 4.98
CA ARG A 84 8.35 -9.35 4.72
C ARG A 84 9.78 -9.21 4.21
N GLU A 85 10.63 -10.16 4.58
CA GLU A 85 11.94 -10.31 3.95
C GLU A 85 11.73 -10.68 2.47
N VAL A 86 12.49 -10.03 1.60
CA VAL A 86 12.33 -10.15 0.15
C VAL A 86 13.40 -11.12 -0.37
N PRO A 87 13.07 -12.07 -1.26
CA PRO A 87 14.07 -12.91 -1.90
C PRO A 87 15.10 -12.09 -2.68
N GLU A 88 16.37 -12.51 -2.66
CA GLU A 88 17.50 -11.78 -3.25
C GLU A 88 17.27 -11.46 -4.73
N GLU A 89 16.64 -12.37 -5.48
CA GLU A 89 16.33 -12.17 -6.90
C GLU A 89 15.34 -11.01 -7.12
N ILE A 90 14.37 -10.86 -6.22
CA ILE A 90 13.38 -9.77 -6.28
C ILE A 90 14.00 -8.46 -5.78
N GLU A 91 14.90 -8.52 -4.79
CA GLU A 91 15.70 -7.36 -4.37
C GLU A 91 16.57 -6.84 -5.51
N GLN A 92 17.28 -7.72 -6.21
CA GLN A 92 18.10 -7.39 -7.35
C GLN A 92 17.26 -6.78 -8.48
N LEU A 93 16.14 -7.40 -8.83
CA LEU A 93 15.23 -6.90 -9.86
C LEU A 93 14.71 -5.49 -9.53
N ALA A 94 14.31 -5.25 -8.28
CA ALA A 94 13.86 -3.93 -7.84
C ALA A 94 14.99 -2.89 -7.85
N GLY A 95 16.21 -3.30 -7.46
CA GLY A 95 17.40 -2.48 -7.52
C GLY A 95 17.76 -2.04 -8.95
N ASP A 96 17.77 -2.98 -9.88
CA ASP A 96 18.05 -2.73 -11.30
C ASP A 96 16.98 -1.81 -11.91
N ALA A 97 15.70 -2.05 -11.60
CA ALA A 97 14.60 -1.20 -12.05
C ALA A 97 14.72 0.23 -11.52
N ALA A 98 15.13 0.40 -10.27
CA ALA A 98 15.37 1.72 -9.66
C ALA A 98 16.58 2.43 -10.30
N ALA A 99 17.69 1.72 -10.51
CA ALA A 99 18.87 2.26 -11.20
C ALA A 99 18.51 2.76 -12.61
N ALA A 100 17.81 1.93 -13.38
CA ALA A 100 17.36 2.31 -14.72
C ALA A 100 16.42 3.53 -14.72
N ALA A 101 15.56 3.68 -13.71
CA ALA A 101 14.69 4.86 -13.59
C ALA A 101 15.48 6.15 -13.30
N ILE A 102 16.51 6.07 -12.45
CA ILE A 102 17.41 7.19 -12.14
C ILE A 102 18.19 7.61 -13.38
N ASP A 103 18.74 6.63 -14.11
CA ASP A 103 19.50 6.90 -15.32
C ASP A 103 18.65 7.58 -16.39
N ARG A 104 17.42 7.08 -16.63
CA ARG A 104 16.46 7.76 -17.53
C ARG A 104 16.19 9.21 -17.11
N THR A 105 15.93 9.44 -15.82
CA THR A 105 15.66 10.79 -15.30
C THR A 105 16.85 11.72 -15.50
N ARG A 106 18.07 11.21 -15.30
CA ARG A 106 19.32 11.95 -15.52
C ARG A 106 19.54 12.28 -16.99
N GLU A 107 19.25 11.34 -17.90
CA GLU A 107 19.34 11.56 -19.35
C GLU A 107 18.32 12.60 -19.83
N GLU A 108 17.07 12.51 -19.38
CA GLU A 108 16.02 13.48 -19.68
C GLU A 108 16.38 14.88 -19.21
N SER A 109 16.99 15.00 -18.02
CA SER A 109 17.46 16.27 -17.47
C SER A 109 18.64 16.87 -18.24
N ARG A 110 19.40 16.03 -18.98
CA ARG A 110 20.55 16.44 -19.80
C ARG A 110 20.19 16.79 -21.23
N ARG A 111 18.99 16.42 -21.71
CA ARG A 111 18.53 16.81 -23.05
C ARG A 111 18.25 18.32 -23.06
N PRO A 112 18.84 19.11 -23.99
CA PRO A 112 18.49 20.51 -24.11
C PRO A 112 17.00 20.62 -24.41
N ARG A 113 16.28 21.44 -23.63
CA ARG A 113 14.91 21.80 -23.94
C ARG A 113 14.96 22.59 -25.25
N LEU A 114 14.55 21.97 -26.36
CA LEU A 114 14.36 22.68 -27.61
C LEU A 114 13.19 23.65 -27.39
N THR A 115 13.53 24.91 -27.14
CA THR A 115 12.61 26.06 -27.19
C THR A 115 12.37 26.47 -28.62
#